data_AF-A0A0F5MYB5-F1
#
_entry.id   AF-A0A0F5MYB5-F1
#
_cell.length_a   1.000
_cell.length_b   1.000
_cell.length_c   1.000
_cell.angle_alpha   90.00
_cell.angle_beta   90.00
_cell.angle_gamma   90.00
#
_symmetry.space_group_name_H-M   'P 1'
#
loop_
_entity.id
_entity.type
_entity.pdbx_description
1 polymer ?
#
loop_
_entity_poly.entity_id
_entity_poly.type
_entity_poly.pdbx_seq_one_letter_code
_entity_poly.pdbx_strand_id
1 'polypeptide(L)'
;MNNAGRIKFLASAFFTKWLYFVSALNSVDDENAAPILDKQVHDWLEQKASIVLDIARTPDYKRYLDLLKAWGSAYGRTPVQVEKAIFGLATGRT
;
A
#
# COMPACT_ATOMS: atom_id res chain seq x y z
N MET A 1 8.59 25.45 3.31
CA MET A 1 8.08 25.30 1.92
C MET A 1 8.25 23.83 1.52
N ASN A 2 7.21 23.00 1.62
CA ASN A 2 7.32 21.53 1.47
C ASN A 2 6.38 20.97 0.38
N ASN A 3 6.37 21.55 -0.82
CA ASN A 3 5.57 21.04 -1.94
C ASN A 3 6.34 20.99 -3.28
N ALA A 4 7.66 21.21 -3.27
CA ALA A 4 8.48 21.02 -4.46
C ALA A 4 8.42 19.53 -4.85
N GLY A 5 7.74 19.21 -5.96
CA GLY A 5 7.48 17.83 -6.41
C GLY A 5 6.02 17.37 -6.26
N ARG A 6 5.12 18.18 -5.68
CA ARG A 6 3.69 17.83 -5.65
C ARG A 6 3.09 17.94 -7.05
N ILE A 7 2.71 16.80 -7.63
CA ILE A 7 2.01 16.75 -8.91
C ILE A 7 0.51 17.03 -8.67
N LYS A 8 -0.05 18.00 -9.38
CA LYS A 8 -1.47 18.35 -9.28
C LYS A 8 -2.33 17.15 -9.68
N PHE A 9 -3.39 16.89 -8.93
CA PHE A 9 -4.31 15.75 -9.11
C PHE A 9 -3.74 14.35 -8.83
N LEU A 10 -2.45 14.23 -8.51
CA LEU A 10 -1.83 12.98 -8.07
C LEU A 10 -1.72 12.96 -6.54
N ALA A 11 -2.88 12.98 -5.87
CA ALA A 11 -2.96 12.81 -4.42
C ALA A 11 -2.52 11.40 -4.00
N SER A 12 -2.31 11.16 -2.70
CA SER A 12 -1.70 9.93 -2.16
C SER A 12 -2.22 8.64 -2.78
N ALA A 13 -3.54 8.42 -2.81
CA ALA A 13 -4.15 7.21 -3.36
C ALA A 13 -3.94 7.02 -4.89
N PHE A 14 -3.80 8.10 -5.65
CA PHE A 14 -3.48 8.01 -7.09
C PHE A 14 -1.97 7.90 -7.32
N PHE A 15 -1.17 8.55 -6.47
CA PHE A 15 0.29 8.48 -6.51
C PHE A 15 0.79 7.07 -6.27
N THR A 16 0.27 6.38 -5.25
CA THR A 16 0.66 5.00 -4.93
C THR A 16 0.19 4.00 -5.98
N LYS A 17 -0.96 4.23 -6.64
CA LYS A 17 -1.38 3.47 -7.83
C LYS A 17 -0.41 3.63 -8.99
N TRP A 18 -0.03 4.87 -9.30
CA TRP A 18 0.99 5.13 -10.33
C TRP A 18 2.33 4.49 -9.94
N LEU A 19 2.74 4.63 -8.68
CA LEU A 19 3.99 4.07 -8.15
C LEU A 19 4.01 2.54 -8.27
N TYR A 20 2.90 1.87 -7.95
CA TYR A 20 2.73 0.44 -8.16
C TYR A 20 2.99 0.04 -9.61
N PHE A 21 2.30 0.69 -10.57
CA PHE A 21 2.45 0.35 -11.99
C PHE A 21 3.88 0.55 -12.51
N VAL A 22 4.59 1.57 -12.04
CA VAL A 22 5.97 1.83 -12.49
C VAL A 22 7.04 1.03 -11.72
N SER A 23 6.67 0.37 -10.61
CA SER A 23 7.59 -0.45 -9.81
C SER A 23 7.37 -1.96 -9.96
N ALA A 24 6.21 -2.39 -10.47
CA ALA A 24 5.89 -3.77 -10.82
C ALA A 24 6.57 -4.20 -12.14
N LEU A 25 7.91 -4.24 -12.14
CA LEU A 25 8.71 -4.39 -13.36
C LEU A 25 8.68 -5.81 -13.94
N ASN A 26 8.70 -6.83 -13.07
CA ASN A 26 8.82 -8.22 -13.51
C ASN A 26 7.50 -8.98 -13.42
N SER A 27 6.58 -8.57 -12.55
CA SER A 27 5.25 -9.18 -12.41
C SER A 27 4.30 -8.31 -11.59
N VAL A 28 3.02 -8.68 -11.58
CA VAL A 28 2.00 -8.05 -10.71
C VAL A 28 2.20 -8.33 -9.22
N ASP A 29 3.12 -9.22 -8.85
CA ASP A 29 3.46 -9.60 -7.47
C ASP A 29 4.92 -9.25 -7.13
N ASP A 30 5.59 -8.43 -7.97
CA ASP A 30 7.01 -8.08 -7.83
C ASP A 30 7.35 -7.68 -6.39
N GLU A 31 8.44 -8.23 -5.85
CA GLU A 31 8.91 -7.96 -4.49
C GLU A 31 9.28 -6.48 -4.27
N ASN A 32 9.63 -5.79 -5.36
CA ASN A 32 10.00 -4.38 -5.36
C ASN A 32 8.84 -3.45 -5.75
N ALA A 33 7.67 -4.02 -6.11
CA ALA A 33 6.48 -3.21 -6.39
C ALA A 33 5.99 -2.51 -5.11
N ALA A 34 5.66 -1.24 -5.24
CA ALA A 34 5.13 -0.42 -4.16
C ALA A 34 3.62 -0.71 -3.96
N PRO A 35 3.20 -1.20 -2.78
CA PRO A 35 1.78 -1.34 -2.43
C PRO A 35 0.99 -0.02 -2.51
N ILE A 36 -0.30 -0.12 -2.84
CA ILE A 36 -1.17 1.00 -3.18
C ILE A 36 -1.73 1.75 -1.96
N LEU A 37 -2.06 1.10 -0.84
CA LEU A 37 -2.79 1.69 0.29
C LEU A 37 -4.03 2.48 -0.15
N ASP A 38 -4.98 1.80 -0.81
CA ASP A 38 -6.24 2.45 -1.18
C ASP A 38 -7.18 2.57 0.02
N LYS A 39 -8.35 3.21 -0.20
CA LYS A 39 -9.34 3.39 0.87
C LYS A 39 -9.82 2.07 1.47
N GLN A 40 -9.98 1.01 0.68
CA GLN A 40 -10.48 -0.27 1.18
C GLN A 40 -9.45 -0.93 2.11
N VAL A 41 -8.19 -0.91 1.70
CA VAL A 41 -7.08 -1.43 2.51
C VAL A 41 -6.89 -0.59 3.76
N HIS A 42 -6.91 0.73 3.63
CA HIS A 42 -6.81 1.67 4.75
C HIS A 42 -7.90 1.42 5.80
N ASP A 43 -9.16 1.43 5.37
CA ASP A 43 -10.31 1.25 6.27
C ASP A 43 -10.28 -0.14 6.93
N TRP A 44 -9.83 -1.17 6.21
CA TRP A 44 -9.67 -2.51 6.77
C TRP A 44 -8.58 -2.56 7.85
N LEU A 45 -7.42 -1.94 7.62
CA LEU A 45 -6.33 -1.87 8.61
C LEU A 45 -6.78 -1.18 9.89
N GLU A 46 -7.52 -0.08 9.76
CA GLU A 46 -8.07 0.66 10.90
C GLU A 46 -9.08 -0.20 11.68
N GLN A 47 -10.07 -0.77 10.98
CA GLN A 47 -11.20 -1.45 11.61
C GLN A 47 -10.89 -2.87 12.11
N LYS A 48 -9.99 -3.58 11.45
CA LYS A 48 -9.73 -5.01 11.70
C LYS A 48 -8.39 -5.29 12.34
N ALA A 49 -7.40 -4.43 12.11
CA ALA A 49 -6.06 -4.58 12.70
C ALA A 49 -5.75 -3.50 13.76
N SER A 50 -6.63 -2.52 13.97
CA SER A 50 -6.40 -1.36 14.86
C SER A 50 -5.15 -0.56 14.48
N ILE A 51 -4.82 -0.53 13.18
CA ILE A 51 -3.67 0.19 12.63
C ILE A 51 -4.17 1.48 11.99
N VAL A 52 -3.95 2.60 12.67
CA VAL A 52 -4.29 3.94 12.18
C VAL A 52 -3.07 4.53 11.45
N LEU A 53 -3.29 4.99 10.21
CA LEU A 53 -2.29 5.60 9.33
C LEU A 53 -2.85 6.91 8.76
N ASP A 54 -2.03 7.96 8.66
CA ASP A 54 -2.40 9.14 7.89
C ASP A 54 -1.90 8.99 6.44
N ILE A 55 -2.82 8.75 5.51
CA ILE A 55 -2.50 8.57 4.08
C ILE A 55 -1.88 9.81 3.42
N ALA A 56 -1.92 10.98 4.05
CA ALA A 56 -1.25 12.19 3.57
C ALA A 56 0.22 12.28 4.01
N ARG A 57 0.68 11.37 4.89
CA ARG A 57 2.02 11.42 5.49
C ARG A 57 2.92 10.30 4.98
N THR A 58 4.02 10.68 4.33
CA THR A 58 5.06 9.75 3.86
C THR A 58 5.59 8.82 4.96
N PRO A 59 5.82 9.26 6.22
CA PRO A 59 6.23 8.35 7.29
C PRO A 59 5.23 7.23 7.57
N ASP A 60 3.92 7.50 7.48
CA ASP A 60 2.90 6.48 7.71
C ASP A 60 2.81 5.52 6.52
N TYR A 61 3.04 5.99 5.29
CA TYR A 61 3.23 5.09 4.15
C TYR A 61 4.45 4.18 4.34
N LYS A 62 5.58 4.68 4.86
CA LYS A 62 6.73 3.81 5.18
C LYS A 62 6.35 2.76 6.23
N ARG A 63 5.67 3.15 7.31
CA ARG A 63 5.20 2.23 8.36
C ARG A 63 4.28 1.15 7.78
N TYR A 64 3.44 1.51 6.81
CA TYR A 64 2.63 0.56 6.07
C TYR A 64 3.48 -0.45 5.29
N LEU A 65 4.52 -0.02 4.57
CA LEU A 65 5.43 -0.93 3.88
C LEU A 65 6.15 -1.89 4.83
N ASP A 66 6.65 -1.37 5.95
CA ASP A 66 7.34 -2.17 6.96
C ASP A 66 6.41 -3.25 7.55
N LEU A 67 5.14 -2.90 7.80
CA LEU A 67 4.10 -3.81 8.28
C LEU A 67 3.84 -4.95 7.28
N LEU A 68 3.59 -4.62 6.01
CA LEU A 68 3.31 -5.62 4.99
C LEU A 68 4.50 -6.57 4.79
N LYS A 69 5.72 -6.02 4.81
CA LYS A 69 6.95 -6.81 4.74
C LYS A 69 7.05 -7.76 5.94
N ALA A 70 6.79 -7.28 7.15
CA ALA A 70 6.81 -8.12 8.35
C ALA A 70 5.80 -9.26 8.26
N TRP A 71 4.55 -8.97 7.90
CA TRP A 71 3.49 -9.98 7.74
C TRP A 71 3.79 -10.98 6.62
N GLY A 72 4.32 -10.52 5.49
CA GLY A 72 4.65 -11.39 4.36
C GLY A 72 5.86 -12.28 4.60
N SER A 73 6.86 -11.78 5.33
CA SER A 73 8.13 -12.48 5.56
C SER A 73 7.98 -13.87 6.17
N ALA A 74 7.03 -14.04 7.09
CA ALA A 74 6.76 -15.32 7.75
C ALA A 74 6.21 -16.41 6.81
N TYR A 75 5.69 -16.01 5.64
CA TYR A 75 5.00 -16.88 4.69
C TYR A 75 5.60 -16.85 3.27
N GLY A 76 6.76 -16.22 3.10
CA GLY A 76 7.38 -16.05 1.78
C GLY A 76 6.52 -15.25 0.80
N ARG A 77 5.76 -14.26 1.30
CA ARG A 77 4.86 -13.41 0.50
C ARG A 77 5.44 -12.02 0.32
N THR A 78 5.23 -11.45 -0.87
CA THR A 78 5.62 -10.06 -1.14
C THR A 78 4.65 -9.08 -0.49
N PRO A 79 5.05 -7.82 -0.22
CA PRO A 79 4.15 -6.80 0.31
C PRO A 79 2.88 -6.64 -0.52
N VAL A 80 2.99 -6.71 -1.85
CA VAL A 80 1.84 -6.64 -2.77
C VAL A 80 0.88 -7.81 -2.57
N GLN A 81 1.38 -9.03 -2.39
CA GLN A 81 0.52 -10.19 -2.12
C GLN A 81 -0.24 -10.05 -0.79
N VAL A 82 0.41 -9.49 0.24
CA VAL A 82 -0.26 -9.20 1.51
C VAL A 82 -1.34 -8.14 1.33
N GLU A 83 -1.06 -7.06 0.59
CA GLU A 83 -2.06 -6.03 0.27
C GLU A 83 -3.24 -6.61 -0.51
N LYS A 84 -3.00 -7.48 -1.51
CA LYS A 84 -4.06 -8.15 -2.27
C LYS A 84 -4.96 -9.00 -1.36
N ALA A 85 -4.38 -9.74 -0.42
CA ALA A 85 -5.14 -10.52 0.55
C ALA A 85 -6.02 -9.61 1.43
N ILE A 86 -5.48 -8.49 1.92
CA ILE A 86 -6.25 -7.50 2.69
C ILE A 86 -7.39 -6.90 1.84
N PHE A 87 -7.10 -6.50 0.60
CA PHE A 87 -8.10 -5.97 -0.31
C PHE A 87 -9.22 -6.98 -0.55
N GLY A 88 -8.89 -8.26 -0.70
CA GLY A 88 -9.89 -9.31 -0.86
C GLY A 88 -10.75 -9.52 0.39
N LEU A 89 -10.15 -9.45 1.58
CA LEU A 89 -10.89 -9.46 2.85
C LEU A 89 -11.78 -8.21 3.02
N ALA A 90 -11.33 -7.05 2.56
CA ALA A 90 -12.06 -5.79 2.66
C ALA A 90 -13.27 -5.72 1.71
N THR A 91 -13.15 -6.33 0.53
CA THR A 91 -14.13 -6.16 -0.56
C THR A 91 -14.93 -7.41 -0.89
N GLY A 92 -14.52 -8.58 -0.41
CA GLY A 92 -15.10 -9.87 -0.80
C GLY A 92 -14.74 -10.28 -2.24
N ARG A 93 -13.76 -9.63 -2.86
CA ARG A 93 -13.29 -9.94 -4.23
C ARG A 93 -11.95 -10.69 -4.17
N THR A 94 -11.77 -11.68 -5.03
CA THR A 94 -10.51 -12.44 -5.18
C THR A 94 -9.93 -12.25 -6.56
#